data_AF-A0A139X6F7-F1
#
_entry.id   AF-A0A139X6F7-F1
#
_cell.length_a   1.000
_cell.length_b   1.000
_cell.length_c   1.000
_cell.angle_alpha   90.00
_cell.angle_beta   90.00
_cell.angle_gamma   90.00
#
_symmetry.space_group_name_H-M   'P 1'
#
loop_
_entity.id
_entity.type
_entity.pdbx_description
1 polymer ?
#
loop_
_entity_poly.entity_id
_entity_poly.type
_entity_poly.pdbx_seq_one_letter_code
_entity_poly.pdbx_strand_id
1 'polypeptide(L)'
;MTKGFTQLAVELIALDRWIESEISILYGAVSTGEIWRFGFYDRDLHHVVECLPLHPVPQDLEFVTRTIIGMSAGRSKEDAALRLKRHK
;
A
#
# COMPACT_ATOMS: atom_id res chain seq x y z
N MET A 1 10.01 -7.41 -19.54
CA MET A 1 9.07 -6.47 -18.90
C MET A 1 7.86 -6.31 -19.81
N THR A 2 6.63 -6.35 -19.30
CA THR A 2 5.45 -5.99 -20.10
C THR A 2 5.37 -4.47 -20.22
N LYS A 3 4.79 -3.94 -21.31
CA LYS A 3 4.69 -2.49 -21.55
C LYS A 3 4.15 -1.70 -20.36
N GLY A 4 3.15 -2.23 -19.64
CA GLY A 4 2.55 -1.57 -18.48
C GLY A 4 3.49 -1.39 -17.30
N PHE A 5 4.31 -2.40 -16.97
CA PHE A 5 5.26 -2.27 -15.87
C PHE A 5 6.44 -1.36 -16.22
N THR A 6 6.86 -1.36 -17.50
CA THR A 6 7.86 -0.39 -17.97
C THR A 6 7.34 1.04 -17.87
N GLN A 7 6.07 1.29 -18.18
CA GLN A 7 5.46 2.61 -17.99
C GLN A 7 5.47 3.01 -16.51
N LEU A 8 5.04 2.11 -15.61
CA LEU A 8 5.08 2.34 -14.17
C LEU A 8 6.49 2.70 -13.69
N ALA A 9 7.51 1.99 -14.15
CA ALA A 9 8.90 2.27 -13.81
C ALA A 9 9.33 3.69 -14.20
N VAL A 10 8.97 4.13 -15.42
CA VAL A 10 9.25 5.48 -15.90
C VAL A 10 8.52 6.53 -15.07
N GLU A 11 7.26 6.28 -14.73
CA GLU A 11 6.45 7.20 -13.90
C GLU A 11 7.02 7.36 -12.49
N LEU A 12 7.48 6.27 -11.86
CA LEU A 12 8.10 6.33 -10.53
C LEU A 12 9.41 7.14 -10.52
N ILE A 13 10.24 6.99 -11.56
CA ILE A 13 11.48 7.78 -11.73
C ILE A 13 11.15 9.25 -12.03
N ALA A 14 10.12 9.51 -12.84
CA ALA A 14 9.68 10.87 -13.10
C ALA A 14 9.13 11.55 -11.84
N LEU A 15 8.37 10.80 -11.03
CA LEU A 15 7.82 11.28 -9.76
C LEU A 15 8.92 11.65 -8.78
N ASP A 16 9.96 10.83 -8.64
CA ASP A 16 11.16 11.11 -7.82
C ASP A 16 11.77 12.48 -8.14
N ARG A 17 11.82 12.87 -9.42
CA ARG A 17 12.35 14.17 -9.86
C ARG A 17 11.41 15.34 -9.63
N TRP A 18 10.11 15.08 -9.45
CA TRP A 18 9.09 16.10 -9.29
C TRP A 18 8.79 16.42 -7.82
N ILE A 19 8.91 15.42 -6.94
CA ILE A 19 8.55 15.58 -5.53
C ILE A 19 9.76 15.89 -4.66
N GLU A 20 9.59 16.85 -3.75
CA GLU A 20 10.51 17.03 -2.62
C GLU A 20 9.99 16.16 -1.47
N SER A 21 10.59 14.98 -1.29
CA SER A 21 10.24 14.03 -0.24
C SER A 21 11.49 13.36 0.30
N GLU A 22 11.52 13.07 1.59
CA GLU A 22 12.59 12.26 2.23
C GLU A 22 12.27 10.76 2.23
N ILE A 23 11.13 10.35 1.67
CA ILE A 23 10.74 8.94 1.60
C ILE A 23 11.66 8.23 0.61
N SER A 24 12.36 7.17 1.05
CA SER A 24 13.33 6.42 0.25
C SER A 24 12.70 5.47 -0.78
N ILE A 25 11.46 5.04 -0.56
CA ILE A 25 10.75 4.08 -1.42
C ILE A 25 9.49 4.70 -2.02
N LEU A 26 9.39 4.72 -3.35
CA LEU A 26 8.17 5.11 -4.06
C LEU A 26 7.45 3.86 -4.56
N TYR A 27 6.26 3.59 -4.00
CA TYR A 27 5.43 2.46 -4.41
C TYR A 27 4.54 2.82 -5.61
N GLY A 28 4.29 1.85 -6.46
CA GLY A 28 3.40 2.01 -7.60
C GLY A 28 2.69 0.71 -7.99
N ALA A 29 1.61 0.86 -8.74
CA ALA A 29 0.86 -0.26 -9.28
C ALA A 29 0.37 0.05 -10.70
N VAL A 30 0.35 -0.97 -11.55
CA VAL A 30 -0.29 -0.93 -12.87
C VAL A 30 -1.31 -2.06 -12.95
N SER A 31 -2.50 -1.79 -13.49
CA SER A 31 -3.55 -2.80 -13.62
C SER A 31 -4.10 -2.84 -15.04
N THR A 32 -4.50 -4.02 -15.50
CA THR A 32 -5.29 -4.21 -16.74
C THR A 32 -6.76 -4.45 -16.46
N GLY A 33 -7.22 -4.18 -15.22
CA GLY A 33 -8.57 -4.51 -14.74
C GLY A 33 -8.67 -5.94 -14.19
N GLU A 34 -7.99 -6.90 -14.80
CA GLU A 34 -7.98 -8.30 -14.36
C GLU A 34 -6.78 -8.66 -13.49
N ILE A 35 -5.62 -8.02 -13.75
CA ILE A 35 -4.36 -8.29 -13.07
C ILE A 35 -3.79 -6.98 -12.58
N TRP A 36 -3.39 -6.95 -11.32
CA TRP A 36 -2.58 -5.88 -10.76
C TRP A 36 -1.10 -6.27 -10.83
N ARG A 37 -0.21 -5.30 -10.99
CA ARG A 37 1.23 -5.51 -10.84
C ARG A 37 1.76 -4.41 -9.97
N PHE A 38 2.47 -4.80 -8.93
CA PHE A 38 3.02 -3.88 -7.95
C PHE A 38 4.53 -3.83 -8.10
N GLY A 39 5.09 -2.65 -7.82
CA GLY A 39 6.52 -2.47 -7.75
C GLY A 39 6.86 -1.26 -6.91
N PHE A 40 8.14 -1.06 -6.71
CA PHE A 40 8.65 0.13 -6.06
C PHE A 40 9.93 0.61 -6.72
N TYR A 41 10.19 1.91 -6.59
CA TYR A 41 11.46 2.52 -6.89
C TYR A 41 12.20 2.80 -5.58
N ASP A 42 13.35 2.16 -5.41
CA ASP A 42 14.31 2.44 -4.36
C ASP A 42 15.18 3.62 -4.81
N ARG A 43 15.03 4.76 -4.15
CA ARG A 43 15.69 6.02 -4.52
C ARG A 43 17.17 6.02 -4.15
N ASP A 44 17.53 5.26 -3.12
CA ASP A 44 18.93 5.16 -2.68
C ASP A 44 19.72 4.31 -3.67
N LEU A 45 19.15 3.16 -4.08
CA LEU A 45 19.76 2.23 -5.02
C LEU A 45 19.49 2.57 -6.49
N HIS A 46 18.58 3.50 -6.78
CA HIS A 46 18.11 3.84 -8.13
C HIS A 46 17.56 2.62 -8.91
N HIS A 47 16.88 1.71 -8.21
CA HIS A 47 16.37 0.46 -8.78
C HIS A 47 14.86 0.39 -8.74
N VAL A 48 14.26 -0.09 -9.84
CA VAL A 48 12.84 -0.46 -9.87
C VAL A 48 12.71 -1.97 -9.68
N VAL A 49 11.95 -2.37 -8.67
CA VAL A 49 11.73 -3.77 -8.30
C VAL A 49 10.27 -4.13 -8.54
N GLU A 50 10.04 -5.24 -9.24
CA GLU A 50 8.71 -5.85 -9.34
C GLU A 50 8.47 -6.79 -8.17
N CYS A 51 7.34 -6.63 -7.48
CA CYS A 51 6.97 -7.49 -6.36
C CYS A 51 6.30 -8.77 -6.89
N LEU A 52 6.95 -9.93 -6.71
CA LEU A 52 6.43 -11.27 -7.05
C LEU A 52 6.38 -12.15 -5.78
N PRO A 53 5.42 -13.08 -5.66
CA PRO A 53 4.28 -13.37 -6.54
C PRO A 53 3.04 -12.56 -6.17
N LEU A 54 2.19 -12.33 -7.16
CA LEU A 54 0.92 -11.64 -6.96
C LEU A 54 -0.06 -12.53 -6.21
N HIS A 55 -0.47 -12.13 -5.00
CA HIS A 55 -1.70 -12.66 -4.42
C HIS A 55 -2.88 -12.06 -5.20
N PRO A 56 -3.89 -12.86 -5.60
CA PRO A 56 -5.09 -12.32 -6.20
C PRO A 56 -5.68 -11.26 -5.26
N VAL A 57 -5.91 -10.06 -5.80
CA VAL A 57 -6.61 -9.02 -5.06
C VAL A 57 -7.99 -9.59 -4.70
N PRO A 58 -8.42 -9.53 -3.44
CA PRO A 58 -9.75 -9.97 -3.05
C PRO A 58 -10.80 -9.31 -3.94
N GLN A 59 -11.77 -10.08 -4.43
CA GLN A 59 -12.83 -9.59 -5.33
C GLN A 59 -13.60 -8.40 -4.71
N ASP A 60 -13.69 -8.37 -3.38
CA ASP A 60 -14.25 -7.27 -2.62
C ASP A 60 -13.15 -6.56 -1.82
N LEU A 61 -12.44 -5.68 -2.51
CA LEU A 61 -11.39 -4.86 -1.90
C LEU A 61 -11.94 -3.95 -0.81
N GLU A 62 -13.19 -3.48 -0.93
CA GLU A 62 -13.82 -2.65 0.10
C GLU A 62 -14.02 -3.46 1.38
N PHE A 63 -14.54 -4.68 1.29
CA PHE A 63 -14.71 -5.57 2.44
C PHE A 63 -13.37 -5.87 3.12
N VAL A 64 -12.33 -6.22 2.35
CA VAL A 64 -11.03 -6.54 2.92
C VAL A 64 -10.35 -5.33 3.54
N THR A 65 -10.38 -4.17 2.89
CA THR A 65 -9.79 -2.94 3.45
C THR A 65 -10.52 -2.51 4.73
N ARG A 66 -11.86 -2.53 4.76
CA ARG A 66 -12.64 -2.26 5.98
C ARG A 66 -12.33 -3.23 7.11
N THR A 67 -12.15 -4.51 6.80
CA THR A 67 -11.81 -5.54 7.79
C THR A 67 -10.43 -5.25 8.40
N ILE A 68 -9.43 -4.97 7.57
CA ILE A 68 -8.07 -4.65 8.02
C ILE A 68 -8.05 -3.35 8.83
N ILE A 69 -8.72 -2.29 8.35
CA ILE A 69 -8.83 -1.01 9.07
C ILE A 69 -9.54 -1.20 10.41
N GLY A 70 -10.63 -1.99 10.44
CA GLY A 70 -11.35 -2.30 11.66
C GLY A 70 -10.48 -3.08 12.68
N MET A 71 -9.63 -3.98 12.19
CA MET A 71 -8.65 -4.70 13.02
C MET A 71 -7.53 -3.78 13.53
N SER A 72 -6.99 -2.89 12.68
CA SER A 72 -5.92 -1.98 13.06
C SER A 72 -6.41 -0.83 13.94
N ALA A 73 -7.64 -0.37 13.75
CA ALA A 73 -8.27 0.65 14.58
C ALA A 73 -8.81 0.07 15.92
N GLY A 74 -8.97 -1.26 16.00
CA GLY A 74 -9.54 -1.93 17.16
C GLY A 74 -8.49 -2.37 18.19
N ARG A 75 -8.12 -1.46 19.11
CA ARG A 75 -8.07 -1.67 20.58
C ARG A 75 -7.38 -0.49 21.31
N SER A 76 -8.15 0.52 21.72
CA SER A 76 -8.03 1.02 23.10
C SER A 76 -8.95 0.17 23.97
N LYS A 77 -8.43 -0.94 24.51
CA LYS A 77 -9.15 -1.69 25.56
C LYS A 77 -9.18 -0.91 26.89
N GLU A 78 -8.47 0.20 26.99
CA GLU A 78 -8.41 1.04 28.18
C GLU A 78 -9.72 1.81 28.40
N ASP A 79 -10.38 2.27 27.33
CA ASP A 79 -11.60 3.07 27.43
C ASP A 79 -12.84 2.27 27.90
N ALA A 80 -12.86 0.96 27.65
CA ALA A 80 -13.95 0.08 28.11
C ALA A 80 -13.84 -0.22 29.62
N ALA A 81 -12.61 -0.38 30.13
CA ALA A 81 -12.37 -0.63 31.56
C ALA A 81 -12.62 0.63 32.42
N LEU A 82 -12.37 1.82 31.87
CA LEU A 82 -12.65 3.10 32.53
C LEU A 82 -14.14 3.43 32.62
N ARG A 83 -14.95 2.95 31.66
CA ARG A 83 -16.42 3.13 31.70
C ARG A 83 -17.11 2.24 32.74
N LEU A 84 -16.61 1.02 32.96
CA LEU A 84 -17.19 0.11 33.96
C LEU A 84 -16.86 0.52 35.42
N LYS A 85 -15.77 1.28 35.63
CA LYS A 85 -15.38 1.80 36.96
C LYS A 85 -16.09 3.10 37.35
N ARG A 86 -16.83 3.75 36.45
CA ARG A 86 -17.59 4.99 36.74
C ARG A 86 -19.05 4.74 37.13
N HIS A 87 -19.50 3.49 37.14
CA HIS A 87 -20.88 3.10 37.49
C HIS A 87 -20.94 2.09 38.67
N LYS A 88 -19.85 1.99 39.44
CA LYS A 88 -19.83 1.44 40.81
C LYS A 88 -19.32 2.53 41.73
#